data_AF-A0A2N9X6A3-F1
#
_entry.id   AF-A0A2N9X6A3-F1
#
_cell.length_a   1.000
_cell.length_b   1.000
_cell.length_c   1.000
_cell.angle_alpha   90.00
_cell.angle_beta   90.00
_cell.angle_gamma   90.00
#
_symmetry.space_group_name_H-M   'P 1'
#
loop_
_entity.id
_entity.type
_entity.pdbx_description
1 polymer ?
#
loop_
_entity_poly.entity_id
_entity_poly.type
_entity_poly.pdbx_seq_one_letter_code
_entity_poly.pdbx_strand_id
1 'polypeptide(L)'
;MISKSEIDTAENVIKTYERAMRDIVKQGHCLSVEWRYKNDSENAKKPKVYAMRFQPEVFDMVKDVLRSMSEKERKAFAILRTQYGYISPYFKRPPRSALQRNQRIRSNSASWCREVEAALSIFWEYMQKQDKFRHFFG
;
A
#
# COMPACT_ATOMS: atom_id res chain seq x y z
N MET A 1 4.31 19.36 -11.91
CA MET A 1 3.97 19.14 -10.49
C MET A 1 2.51 18.75 -10.42
N ILE A 2 2.21 17.60 -9.84
CA ILE A 2 0.83 17.19 -9.59
C ILE A 2 0.16 18.14 -8.58
N SER A 3 -1.15 18.28 -8.67
CA SER A 3 -1.94 19.12 -7.78
C SER A 3 -1.99 18.55 -6.36
N LYS A 4 -2.28 19.39 -5.36
CA LYS A 4 -2.43 18.94 -3.97
C LYS A 4 -3.54 17.89 -3.81
N SER A 5 -4.64 18.04 -4.54
CA SER A 5 -5.73 17.05 -4.56
C SER A 5 -5.31 15.70 -5.11
N GLU A 6 -4.40 15.66 -6.08
CA GLU A 6 -3.82 14.42 -6.60
C GLU A 6 -2.90 13.76 -5.58
N ILE A 7 -2.08 14.54 -4.86
CA ILE A 7 -1.24 14.03 -3.76
C ILE A 7 -2.12 13.44 -2.66
N ASP A 8 -3.20 14.13 -2.27
CA ASP A 8 -4.14 13.65 -1.25
C ASP A 8 -4.84 12.35 -1.71
N THR A 9 -5.15 12.25 -3.00
CA THR A 9 -5.73 11.04 -3.60
C THR A 9 -4.73 9.88 -3.60
N ALA A 10 -3.48 10.15 -4.01
CA ALA A 10 -2.39 9.19 -4.00
C ALA A 10 -2.16 8.64 -2.58
N GLU A 11 -2.14 9.53 -1.59
CA GLU A 11 -2.00 9.14 -0.19
C GLU A 11 -3.19 8.27 0.27
N ASN A 12 -4.42 8.66 -0.08
CA ASN A 12 -5.63 7.92 0.28
C ASN A 12 -5.63 6.50 -0.33
N VAL A 13 -5.19 6.35 -1.59
CA VAL A 13 -5.03 5.04 -2.25
C VAL A 13 -4.03 4.18 -1.49
N ILE A 14 -2.83 4.71 -1.20
CA ILE A 14 -1.79 3.97 -0.47
C ILE A 14 -2.24 3.60 0.94
N LYS A 15 -2.87 4.51 1.68
CA LYS A 15 -3.40 4.23 3.03
C LYS A 15 -4.49 3.15 3.01
N THR A 16 -5.36 3.17 2.01
CA THR A 16 -6.42 2.17 1.86
C THR A 16 -5.83 0.80 1.53
N TYR A 17 -4.86 0.77 0.62
CA TYR A 17 -4.11 -0.44 0.29
C TYR A 17 -3.32 -0.98 1.50
N GLU A 18 -2.65 -0.11 2.27
CA GLU A 18 -1.95 -0.48 3.51
C GLU A 18 -2.89 -1.18 4.50
N ARG A 19 -4.08 -0.60 4.72
CA ARG A 19 -5.09 -1.16 5.63
C ARG A 19 -5.57 -2.53 5.14
N ALA A 20 -5.86 -2.66 3.84
CA ALA A 20 -6.27 -3.93 3.25
C ALA A 20 -5.18 -5.01 3.43
N MET A 21 -3.91 -4.68 3.17
CA MET A 21 -2.80 -5.62 3.36
C MET A 21 -2.56 -5.97 4.83
N ARG A 22 -2.72 -5.01 5.74
CA ARG A 22 -2.62 -5.22 7.19
C ARG A 22 -3.67 -6.22 7.68
N ASP A 23 -4.90 -6.11 7.17
CA ASP A 23 -6.00 -6.99 7.57
C ASP A 23 -5.81 -8.41 7.01
N ILE A 24 -5.36 -8.56 5.76
CA ILE A 24 -4.97 -9.86 5.19
C ILE A 24 -3.88 -10.53 6.04
N VAL A 25 -2.87 -9.76 6.46
CA VAL A 25 -1.78 -10.25 7.33
C VAL A 25 -2.31 -10.70 8.70
N LYS A 26 -3.20 -9.93 9.31
CA LYS A 26 -3.79 -10.28 10.61
C LYS A 26 -4.64 -11.54 10.51
N GLN A 27 -5.43 -11.67 9.45
CA GLN A 27 -6.21 -12.88 9.19
C GLN A 27 -5.31 -14.09 8.95
N GLY A 28 -4.22 -13.96 8.19
CA GLY A 28 -3.23 -15.02 8.02
C GLY A 28 -2.60 -15.52 9.33
N HIS A 29 -2.50 -14.65 10.36
CA HIS A 29 -2.06 -15.03 11.71
C HIS A 29 -3.18 -15.63 12.59
N CYS A 30 -4.45 -15.28 12.33
CA CYS A 30 -5.62 -15.84 13.04
C CYS A 30 -6.15 -17.13 12.41
N LEU A 31 -5.64 -17.53 11.24
CA LEU A 31 -5.86 -18.86 10.67
C LEU A 31 -4.91 -19.85 11.36
N SER A 32 -5.14 -20.09 12.65
CA SER A 32 -4.63 -21.27 13.33
C SER A 32 -5.09 -22.52 12.57
N VAL A 33 -4.28 -23.56 12.71
CA VAL A 33 -4.26 -24.87 12.04
C VAL A 33 -5.64 -25.47 11.66
N GLU A 34 -6.72 -25.15 12.38
CA GLU A 34 -8.09 -25.63 12.11
C GLU A 34 -8.67 -25.19 10.76
N TRP A 35 -8.25 -24.05 10.21
CA TRP A 35 -8.79 -23.58 8.91
C TRP A 35 -8.22 -24.33 7.70
N ARG A 36 -7.02 -24.91 7.82
CA ARG A 36 -6.43 -25.70 6.72
C ARG A 36 -7.16 -27.04 6.50
N TYR A 37 -7.89 -27.54 7.50
CA TYR A 37 -8.61 -28.82 7.45
C TYR A 37 -10.12 -28.69 7.24
N LYS A 38 -10.67 -27.48 7.04
CA LYS A 38 -12.10 -27.25 6.72
C LYS A 38 -12.36 -26.91 5.24
N ASN A 39 -11.42 -27.23 4.36
CA ASN A 39 -11.52 -27.02 2.92
C ASN A 39 -12.31 -28.11 2.16
N ASP A 40 -12.98 -29.02 2.86
CA ASP A 40 -13.96 -29.95 2.27
C ASP A 40 -15.41 -29.45 2.37
N SER A 41 -15.63 -28.14 2.52
CA SER A 41 -16.98 -27.58 2.38
C SER A 41 -17.05 -26.61 1.21
N GLU A 42 -17.91 -26.95 0.25
CA GLU A 42 -18.24 -26.25 -1.02
C GLU A 42 -18.73 -24.80 -0.86
N ASN A 43 -18.57 -24.21 0.33
CA ASN A 43 -18.92 -22.83 0.65
C ASN A 43 -17.67 -22.02 0.97
N ALA A 44 -16.75 -21.93 0.00
CA ALA A 44 -15.71 -20.90 -0.01
C ALA A 44 -16.41 -19.53 -0.09
N LYS A 45 -16.80 -19.04 1.10
CA LYS A 45 -17.53 -17.79 1.30
C LYS A 45 -16.83 -16.69 0.51
N LYS A 46 -17.61 -16.06 -0.37
CA LYS A 46 -17.27 -14.81 -1.08
C LYS A 46 -16.43 -13.93 -0.15
N PRO A 47 -15.27 -13.39 -0.62
CA PRO A 47 -14.43 -12.55 0.22
C PRO A 47 -15.31 -11.46 0.82
N LYS A 48 -15.40 -11.45 2.16
CA LYS A 48 -16.24 -10.47 2.87
C LYS A 48 -15.86 -9.09 2.34
N VAL A 49 -16.87 -8.37 1.86
CA VAL A 49 -16.80 -7.01 1.35
C VAL A 49 -16.24 -6.13 2.46
N TYR A 50 -14.91 -6.04 2.52
CA TYR A 50 -14.28 -4.87 3.09
C TYR A 50 -14.85 -3.72 2.26
N ALA A 51 -15.39 -2.70 2.91
CA ALA A 51 -15.82 -1.47 2.27
C ALA A 51 -14.60 -0.81 1.62
N MET A 52 -14.15 -1.35 0.51
CA MET A 52 -13.00 -0.87 -0.21
C MET A 52 -13.53 0.32 -1.00
N ARG A 53 -13.06 1.50 -0.61
CA ARG A 53 -13.28 2.76 -1.34
C ARG A 53 -12.79 2.68 -2.79
N PHE A 54 -11.99 1.65 -3.11
CA PHE A 54 -11.44 1.34 -4.42
C PHE A 54 -11.72 -0.11 -4.77
N GLN A 55 -11.91 -0.41 -6.06
CA GLN A 55 -12.10 -1.80 -6.51
C GLN A 55 -10.79 -2.61 -6.36
N PRO A 56 -10.84 -3.94 -6.21
CA PRO A 56 -9.65 -4.79 -6.08
C PRO A 56 -8.60 -4.59 -7.19
N GLU A 57 -9.05 -4.27 -8.40
CA GLU A 57 -8.22 -4.00 -9.58
C GLU A 57 -7.32 -2.77 -9.38
N VAL A 58 -7.76 -1.80 -8.57
CA VAL A 58 -6.93 -0.67 -8.16
C VAL A 58 -5.75 -1.15 -7.32
N PHE A 59 -5.93 -2.17 -6.49
CA PHE A 59 -4.84 -2.72 -5.69
C PHE A 59 -3.85 -3.53 -6.53
N ASP A 60 -4.27 -4.14 -7.62
CA ASP A 60 -3.36 -4.79 -8.55
C ASP A 60 -2.51 -3.74 -9.30
N MET A 61 -3.12 -2.63 -9.75
CA MET A 61 -2.35 -1.49 -10.27
C MET A 61 -1.34 -0.96 -9.26
N VAL A 62 -1.76 -0.79 -8.00
CA VAL A 62 -0.87 -0.34 -6.92
C VAL A 62 0.31 -1.30 -6.75
N LYS A 63 0.09 -2.62 -6.75
CA LYS A 63 1.18 -3.62 -6.67
C LYS A 63 2.16 -3.49 -7.83
N ASP A 64 1.67 -3.38 -9.06
CA ASP A 64 2.50 -3.27 -10.25
C ASP A 64 3.32 -1.98 -10.26
N VAL A 65 2.71 -0.86 -9.86
CA VAL A 65 3.39 0.42 -9.67
C VAL A 65 4.50 0.31 -8.62
N LEU A 66 4.21 -0.28 -7.47
CA LEU A 66 5.19 -0.41 -6.39
C LEU A 66 6.35 -1.34 -6.76
N ARG A 67 6.07 -2.42 -7.52
CA ARG A 67 7.13 -3.26 -8.11
C ARG A 67 8.01 -2.41 -9.03
N SER A 68 7.40 -1.67 -9.95
CA SER A 68 8.12 -0.80 -10.89
C SER A 68 8.97 0.26 -10.18
N MET A 69 8.42 0.90 -9.13
CA MET A 69 9.15 1.85 -8.30
C MET A 69 10.29 1.20 -7.53
N SER A 70 10.12 -0.05 -7.06
CA SER A 70 11.20 -0.75 -6.36
C SER A 70 12.40 -1.04 -7.26
N GLU A 71 12.18 -1.15 -8.58
CA GLU A 71 13.24 -1.38 -9.57
C GLU A 71 13.87 -0.06 -10.04
N LYS A 72 13.03 0.92 -10.41
CA LYS A 72 13.46 2.16 -11.08
C LYS A 72 13.69 3.34 -10.11
N GLU A 73 12.88 3.45 -9.07
CA GLU A 73 12.84 4.60 -8.15
C GLU A 73 13.00 4.17 -6.69
N ARG A 74 14.09 3.44 -6.42
CA ARG A 74 14.37 2.78 -5.11
C ARG A 74 14.25 3.72 -3.92
N LYS A 75 14.66 5.00 -4.08
CA LYS A 75 14.60 6.01 -3.01
C LYS A 75 13.15 6.37 -2.67
N ALA A 76 12.34 6.70 -3.68
CA ALA A 76 10.92 7.01 -3.50
C ALA A 76 10.17 5.81 -2.90
N PHE A 77 10.46 4.61 -3.39
CA PHE A 77 9.91 3.37 -2.83
C PHE A 77 10.29 3.18 -1.35
N ALA A 78 11.55 3.42 -0.98
CA ALA A 78 11.99 3.30 0.41
C ALA A 78 11.33 4.32 1.35
N ILE A 79 11.12 5.56 0.87
CA ILE A 79 10.39 6.60 1.61
C ILE A 79 8.94 6.16 1.84
N LEU A 80 8.24 5.74 0.78
CA LEU A 80 6.85 5.26 0.90
C LEU A 80 6.78 4.07 1.84
N ARG A 81 7.62 3.05 1.66
CA ARG A 81 7.68 1.86 2.54
C ARG A 81 7.96 2.21 4.00
N THR A 82 8.76 3.24 4.24
CA THR A 82 9.04 3.75 5.59
C THR A 82 7.82 4.44 6.18
N GLN A 83 7.11 5.20 5.35
CA GLN A 83 5.93 5.95 5.77
C GLN A 83 4.72 5.04 5.99
N TYR A 84 4.39 4.19 5.03
CA TYR A 84 3.25 3.29 5.02
C TYR A 84 3.76 1.83 5.05
N GLY A 85 3.74 1.21 6.23
CA GLY A 85 4.49 -0.03 6.49
C GLY A 85 3.98 -1.30 5.78
N TYR A 86 2.75 -1.30 5.25
CA TYR A 86 2.12 -2.46 4.60
C TYR A 86 1.90 -2.24 3.10
N ILE A 87 2.88 -1.67 2.41
CA ILE A 87 2.81 -1.41 0.98
C ILE A 87 3.10 -2.66 0.12
N SER A 88 3.59 -3.78 0.67
CA SER A 88 3.78 -4.99 -0.15
C SER A 88 3.84 -6.28 0.67
N PRO A 89 3.24 -7.37 0.17
CA PRO A 89 3.43 -8.71 0.72
C PRO A 89 4.82 -9.28 0.40
N TYR A 90 5.50 -8.77 -0.64
CA TYR A 90 6.77 -9.31 -1.13
C TYR A 90 8.01 -8.74 -0.41
N PHE A 91 7.87 -7.60 0.28
CA PHE A 91 8.99 -6.94 0.95
C PHE A 91 8.94 -7.19 2.46
N LYS A 92 10.06 -7.67 3.03
CA LYS A 92 10.18 -7.94 4.47
C LYS A 92 9.73 -6.73 5.29
N ARG A 93 8.94 -6.96 6.34
CA ARG A 93 8.50 -5.89 7.24
C ARG A 93 9.73 -5.19 7.86
N PRO A 94 9.76 -3.85 7.91
CA PRO A 94 10.70 -3.17 8.78
C PRO A 94 10.45 -3.64 10.23
N PRO A 95 11.50 -3.91 11.02
CA PRO A 95 11.32 -4.28 12.42
C PRO A 95 10.61 -3.16 13.18
N ARG A 96 9.86 -3.50 14.24
CA ARG A 96 9.11 -2.51 15.06
C ARG A 96 10.01 -1.38 15.58
N SER A 97 11.26 -1.69 15.92
CA SER A 97 12.27 -0.71 16.33
C SER A 97 12.61 0.29 15.21
N ALA A 98 12.73 -0.17 13.96
CA ALA A 98 12.92 0.70 12.81
C ALA A 98 11.67 1.56 12.56
N LEU A 99 10.46 1.01 12.70
CA LEU A 99 9.21 1.78 12.57
C LEU A 99 9.13 2.91 13.61
N GLN A 100 9.46 2.62 14.88
CA GLN A 100 9.47 3.61 15.97
C GLN A 100 10.58 4.66 15.80
N ARG A 101 11.80 4.25 15.44
CA ARG A 101 12.90 5.17 15.15
C ARG A 101 12.52 6.11 14.00
N ASN A 102 11.95 5.56 12.94
CA ASN A 102 11.46 6.34 11.82
C ASN A 102 10.33 7.25 12.27
N GLN A 103 9.40 6.83 13.13
CA GLN A 103 8.35 7.72 13.68
C GLN A 103 8.92 8.94 14.43
N ARG A 104 10.00 8.76 15.19
CA ARG A 104 10.67 9.88 15.89
C ARG A 104 11.40 10.84 14.94
N ILE A 105 12.05 10.31 13.90
CA ILE A 105 12.67 11.13 12.86
C ILE A 105 11.60 11.95 12.10
N ARG A 106 10.42 11.36 11.93
CA ARG A 106 9.26 11.94 11.24
C ARG A 106 8.62 13.12 11.97
N SER A 107 8.45 13.05 13.29
CA SER A 107 7.77 14.09 14.06
C SER A 107 8.53 15.41 14.11
N ASN A 108 9.83 15.39 13.80
CA ASN A 108 10.73 16.54 14.00
C ASN A 108 11.31 17.10 12.69
N SER A 109 10.85 16.67 11.52
CA SER A 109 11.46 17.07 10.24
C SER A 109 10.45 17.55 9.19
N ALA A 110 10.51 18.84 8.86
CA ALA A 110 9.81 19.41 7.72
C ALA A 110 10.35 18.87 6.37
N SER A 111 11.61 18.41 6.32
CA SER A 111 12.17 17.80 5.11
C SER A 111 11.54 16.43 4.84
N TRP A 112 11.18 15.69 5.88
CA TRP A 112 10.52 14.39 5.72
C TRP A 112 9.16 14.51 5.03
N CYS A 113 8.34 15.50 5.41
CA CYS A 113 7.06 15.72 4.75
C CYS A 113 7.23 16.00 3.26
N ARG A 114 8.22 16.82 2.88
CA ARG A 114 8.54 17.11 1.48
C ARG A 114 9.02 15.87 0.72
N GLU A 115 9.84 15.03 1.37
CA GLU A 115 10.30 13.76 0.79
C GLU A 115 9.14 12.78 0.55
N VAL A 116 8.17 12.72 1.47
CA VAL A 116 6.95 11.91 1.30
C VAL A 116 6.08 12.44 0.17
N GLU A 117 5.84 13.75 0.10
CA GLU A 117 5.09 14.38 -0.98
C GLU A 117 5.74 14.15 -2.36
N ALA A 118 7.06 14.26 -2.45
CA ALA A 118 7.81 13.94 -3.66
C ALA A 118 7.67 12.45 -4.03
N ALA A 119 7.77 11.55 -3.06
CA ALA A 119 7.61 10.12 -3.30
C ALA A 119 6.18 9.73 -3.70
N LEU A 120 5.16 10.39 -3.11
CA LEU A 120 3.75 10.25 -3.51
C LEU A 120 3.52 10.77 -4.92
N SER A 121 4.22 11.85 -5.30
CA SER A 121 4.15 12.40 -6.66
C SER A 121 4.66 11.41 -7.70
N ILE A 122 5.84 10.82 -7.44
CA ILE A 122 6.39 9.76 -8.31
C ILE A 122 5.43 8.57 -8.36
N PHE A 123 4.89 8.14 -7.23
CA PHE A 123 3.90 7.05 -7.21
C PHE A 123 2.68 7.37 -8.09
N TRP A 124 2.13 8.57 -7.97
CA TRP A 124 0.95 8.97 -8.75
C TRP A 124 1.25 9.06 -10.25
N GLU A 125 2.43 9.55 -10.64
CA GLU A 125 2.88 9.55 -12.03
C GLU A 125 3.00 8.13 -12.60
N TYR A 126 3.41 7.15 -11.79
CA TYR A 126 3.44 5.75 -12.20
C TYR A 126 2.03 5.14 -12.27
N MET A 127 1.12 5.53 -11.36
CA MET A 127 -0.29 5.13 -11.44
C MET A 127 -0.94 5.64 -12.73
N GLN A 128 -0.69 6.90 -13.11
CA GLN A 128 -1.23 7.51 -14.34
C GLN A 128 -0.81 6.79 -15.63
N LYS A 129 0.32 6.06 -15.60
CA LYS A 129 0.83 5.28 -16.74
C LYS A 129 0.18 3.90 -16.87
N GLN A 130 -0.63 3.47 -15.90
CA GLN A 130 -1.33 2.18 -15.96
C GLN A 130 -2.53 2.27 -16.90
N ASP A 131 -2.73 1.24 -17.74
CA ASP A 131 -3.80 1.22 -18.75
C ASP A 131 -5.20 1.42 -18.15
N LYS A 132 -5.41 0.90 -16.94
CA LYS A 132 -6.69 0.99 -16.24
C LYS A 132 -6.86 2.28 -15.42
N PHE A 133 -5.88 3.18 -15.39
CA PHE A 133 -5.92 4.37 -14.54
C PHE A 133 -7.15 5.25 -14.85
N ARG A 134 -7.36 5.58 -16.13
CA ARG A 134 -8.49 6.43 -16.56
C ARG A 134 -9.85 5.81 -16.26
N HIS A 135 -9.93 4.48 -16.18
CA HIS A 135 -11.17 3.81 -15.83
C HIS A 135 -11.58 4.04 -14.37
N PHE A 136 -10.61 4.23 -13.47
CA PHE A 136 -10.86 4.37 -12.03
C PHE A 136 -10.71 5.79 -11.50
N PHE A 137 -9.96 6.65 -12.18
CA PHE A 137 -9.58 7.99 -11.72
C PHE A 137 -9.75 9.10 -12.78
N GLY A 138 -10.32 8.76 -13.95
CA GLY A 138 -10.57 9.70 -15.05
C GLY A 138 -11.95 10.33 -15.03
#